data_AF-A0A851TIN0-F1
#
_entry.id   AF-A0A851TIN0-F1
#
_cell.length_a   1.000
_cell.length_b   1.000
_cell.length_c   1.000
_cell.angle_alpha   90.00
_cell.angle_beta   90.00
_cell.angle_gamma   90.00
#
_symmetry.space_group_name_H-M   'P 1'
#
loop_
_entity.id
_entity.type
_entity.pdbx_description
1 polymer ?
#
loop_
_entity_poly.entity_id
_entity_poly.type
_entity_poly.pdbx_seq_one_letter_code
_entity_poly.pdbx_strand_id
1 'polypeptide(L)'
;ATRSQKFKDFVSEPMGNKTVTEVDGIDEELGSKLAAEGFEKAYILLGQFLLLKKDASIFQQWLKETFGASSKQAVQCATCLKEWCYTTL
;
A
#
# COMPACT_ATOMS: atom_id res chain seq x y z
N ALA A 1 1.27 -15.82 10.92
CA ALA A 1 0.93 -15.53 9.51
C ALA A 1 2.23 -15.33 8.73
N THR A 2 2.43 -16.05 7.62
CA THR A 2 3.63 -15.89 6.79
C THR A 2 3.49 -14.62 5.96
N ARG A 3 4.43 -13.68 6.11
CA ARG A 3 4.51 -12.48 5.26
C ARG A 3 5.00 -12.85 3.87
N SER A 4 4.43 -12.24 2.83
CA SER A 4 4.87 -12.45 1.44
C SER A 4 6.32 -11.98 1.25
N GLN A 5 6.99 -12.45 0.21
CA GLN A 5 8.34 -11.95 -0.11
C GLN A 5 8.30 -10.46 -0.44
N LYS A 6 7.30 -10.04 -1.23
CA LYS A 6 7.03 -8.64 -1.57
C LYS A 6 6.89 -7.73 -0.36
N PHE A 7 6.19 -8.19 0.68
CA PHE A 7 6.10 -7.46 1.96
C PHE A 7 7.48 -7.27 2.58
N LYS A 8 8.29 -8.35 2.66
CA LYS A 8 9.62 -8.30 3.28
C LYS A 8 10.54 -7.35 2.53
N ASP A 9 10.56 -7.44 1.20
CA ASP A 9 11.39 -6.60 0.32
C ASP A 9 11.00 -5.12 0.43
N PHE A 10 9.71 -4.84 0.62
CA PHE A 10 9.23 -3.47 0.78
C PHE A 10 9.61 -2.86 2.14
N VAL A 11 9.52 -3.63 3.23
CA VAL A 11 9.78 -3.12 4.59
C VAL A 11 11.24 -3.19 5.01
N SER A 12 12.10 -3.92 4.28
CA SER A 12 13.53 -4.08 4.60
C SER A 12 14.38 -2.86 4.28
N GLU A 13 13.88 -1.92 3.48
CA GLU A 13 14.61 -0.74 3.04
C GLU A 13 13.70 0.51 2.96
N PRO A 14 14.29 1.72 2.97
CA PRO A 14 13.52 2.94 2.75
C PRO A 14 12.77 2.91 1.41
N MET A 15 11.52 3.39 1.40
CA MET A 15 10.61 3.33 0.25
C MET A 15 11.15 3.99 -1.03
N GLY A 16 11.99 5.02 -0.91
CA GLY A 16 12.65 5.69 -2.04
C GLY A 16 11.69 6.01 -3.19
N ASN A 17 12.04 5.55 -4.40
CA ASN A 17 11.27 5.75 -5.63
C ASN A 17 10.50 4.50 -6.08
N LYS A 18 10.24 3.55 -5.16
CA LYS A 18 9.50 2.32 -5.46
C LYS A 18 8.15 2.62 -6.10
N THR A 19 7.76 1.81 -7.07
CA THR A 19 6.45 1.94 -7.73
C THR A 19 5.34 1.48 -6.79
N VAL A 20 4.10 1.90 -7.09
CA VAL A 20 2.93 1.45 -6.31
C VAL A 20 2.76 -0.07 -6.37
N THR A 21 3.14 -0.69 -7.48
CA THR A 21 3.10 -2.14 -7.67
C THR A 21 4.16 -2.88 -6.85
N GLU A 22 5.07 -2.22 -6.14
CA GLU A 22 5.99 -2.89 -5.20
C GLU A 22 5.36 -3.08 -3.81
N VAL A 23 4.27 -2.38 -3.49
CA VAL A 23 3.57 -2.53 -2.20
C VAL A 23 2.86 -3.88 -2.14
N ASP A 24 3.00 -4.61 -1.03
CA ASP A 24 2.29 -5.88 -0.85
C ASP A 24 0.78 -5.69 -0.93
N GLY A 25 0.08 -6.60 -1.59
CA GLY A 25 -1.36 -6.47 -1.83
C GLY A 25 -1.75 -5.60 -3.03
N ILE A 26 -0.80 -5.05 -3.79
CA ILE A 26 -1.07 -4.36 -5.07
C ILE A 26 -0.53 -5.22 -6.21
N ASP A 27 -1.41 -5.71 -7.08
CA ASP A 27 -1.03 -6.39 -8.33
C ASP A 27 -1.03 -5.40 -9.50
N GLU A 28 -0.70 -5.87 -10.70
CA GLU A 28 -0.62 -5.04 -11.91
C GLU A 28 -1.96 -4.38 -12.25
N GLU A 29 -3.08 -5.07 -12.03
CA GLU A 29 -4.41 -4.53 -12.33
C GLU A 29 -4.76 -3.38 -11.37
N LEU A 30 -4.62 -3.60 -10.06
CA LEU A 30 -4.87 -2.56 -9.06
C LEU A 30 -3.86 -1.42 -9.18
N GLY A 31 -2.60 -1.74 -9.45
CA GLY A 31 -1.52 -0.77 -9.67
C GLY A 31 -1.79 0.13 -10.87
N SER A 32 -2.32 -0.42 -11.97
CA SER A 32 -2.70 0.37 -13.16
C SER A 32 -3.84 1.34 -12.86
N LYS A 33 -4.85 0.92 -12.09
CA LYS A 33 -5.96 1.81 -11.66
C LYS A 33 -5.45 2.93 -10.76
N LEU A 34 -4.56 2.60 -9.83
CA LEU A 34 -3.91 3.58 -8.95
C LEU A 34 -3.07 4.58 -9.75
N ALA A 35 -2.24 4.11 -10.68
CA ALA A 35 -1.41 4.97 -11.52
C ALA A 35 -2.24 5.92 -12.40
N ALA A 36 -3.38 5.46 -12.93
CA ALA A 36 -4.29 6.30 -13.71
C ALA A 36 -4.85 7.51 -12.91
N GLU A 37 -5.00 7.36 -11.59
CA GLU A 37 -5.41 8.42 -10.66
C GLU A 37 -4.21 9.17 -10.03
N GLY A 38 -3.00 8.95 -10.51
CA GLY A 38 -1.79 9.63 -10.05
C GLY A 38 -1.03 8.95 -8.91
N PHE A 39 -1.44 7.76 -8.48
CA PHE A 39 -0.74 6.96 -7.45
C PHE A 39 0.31 6.04 -8.08
N GLU A 40 1.21 6.58 -8.90
CA GLU A 40 2.24 5.80 -9.59
C GLU A 40 3.38 5.32 -8.67
N LYS A 41 3.68 6.09 -7.61
CA LYS A 41 4.76 5.81 -6.65
C LYS A 41 4.20 5.40 -5.29
N ALA A 42 4.91 4.50 -4.62
CA ALA A 42 4.52 4.00 -3.30
C ALA A 42 4.40 5.12 -2.26
N TYR A 43 5.25 6.16 -2.34
CA TYR A 43 5.20 7.28 -1.39
C TYR A 43 3.94 8.15 -1.55
N ILE A 44 3.32 8.18 -2.74
CA ILE A 44 2.07 8.91 -2.98
C ILE A 44 0.93 8.16 -2.26
N LEU A 45 0.90 6.83 -2.38
CA LEU A 45 -0.06 5.99 -1.67
C LEU A 45 0.15 6.05 -0.15
N LEU A 46 1.41 6.07 0.30
CA LEU A 46 1.74 6.31 1.71
C LEU A 46 1.20 7.67 2.18
N GLY A 47 1.33 8.73 1.37
CA GLY A 47 0.78 10.05 1.67
C GLY A 47 -0.72 9.99 1.98
N GLN A 48 -1.49 9.26 1.18
CA GLN A 48 -2.91 9.03 1.45
C GLN A 48 -3.13 8.26 2.77
N PHE A 49 -2.35 7.22 3.03
CA PHE A 49 -2.43 6.48 4.30
C PHE A 49 -2.16 7.39 5.53
N LEU A 50 -1.21 8.33 5.40
CA LEU A 50 -0.90 9.31 6.44
C LEU A 50 -2.02 10.34 6.63
N LEU A 51 -2.65 10.82 5.55
CA LEU A 51 -3.82 11.71 5.63
C LEU A 51 -4.99 11.04 6.37
N LEU A 52 -5.13 9.73 6.22
CA LEU A 52 -6.08 8.90 6.97
C LEU A 52 -5.57 8.51 8.36
N LYS A 53 -4.60 9.26 8.91
CA LYS A 53 -4.05 9.10 10.28
C LYS A 53 -3.50 7.69 10.56
N LYS A 54 -3.00 7.00 9.53
CA LYS A 54 -2.54 5.60 9.61
C LYS A 54 -3.65 4.62 10.07
N ASP A 55 -4.92 5.00 9.93
CA ASP A 55 -6.05 4.12 10.26
C ASP A 55 -6.20 3.05 9.16
N ALA A 56 -5.83 1.82 9.51
CA ALA A 56 -5.85 0.69 8.59
C ALA A 56 -7.27 0.35 8.10
N SER A 57 -8.30 0.54 8.93
CA SER A 57 -9.68 0.22 8.56
C SER A 57 -10.22 1.26 7.57
N ILE A 58 -9.99 2.55 7.84
CA ILE A 58 -10.42 3.63 6.94
C ILE A 58 -9.68 3.54 5.61
N PHE A 59 -8.35 3.30 5.62
CA PHE A 59 -7.59 3.14 4.39
C PHE A 59 -8.04 1.91 3.58
N GLN A 60 -8.31 0.79 4.24
CA GLN A 60 -8.84 -0.39 3.57
C GLN A 60 -10.17 -0.10 2.88
N GLN A 61 -11.08 0.61 3.56
CA GLN A 61 -12.37 0.99 2.99
C GLN A 61 -12.17 1.92 1.78
N TRP A 62 -11.33 2.94 1.92
CA TRP A 62 -10.99 3.86 0.82
C TRP A 62 -10.45 3.12 -0.41
N LEU A 63 -9.51 2.18 -0.23
CA LEU A 63 -8.90 1.43 -1.33
C LEU A 63 -9.93 0.53 -2.04
N LYS A 64 -10.87 -0.07 -1.28
CA LYS A 64 -11.95 -0.89 -1.83
C LYS A 64 -12.96 -0.05 -2.61
N GLU A 65 -13.43 1.05 -2.02
CA GLU A 65 -14.49 1.89 -2.59
C GLU A 65 -14.01 2.70 -3.80
N THR A 66 -12.75 3.14 -3.79
CA THR A 66 -12.21 4.00 -4.85
C THR A 66 -11.60 3.20 -5.99
N PHE A 67 -10.92 2.08 -5.71
CA PHE A 67 -10.16 1.32 -6.72
C PHE A 67 -10.65 -0.12 -6.91
N GLY A 68 -11.69 -0.54 -6.19
CA GLY A 68 -12.25 -1.89 -6.32
C GLY A 68 -11.33 -2.99 -5.79
N ALA A 69 -10.42 -2.67 -4.86
CA ALA A 69 -9.56 -3.67 -4.25
C ALA A 69 -10.37 -4.73 -3.50
N SER A 70 -9.92 -5.98 -3.52
CA SER A 70 -10.47 -7.05 -2.69
C SER A 70 -10.12 -6.84 -1.21
N SER A 71 -10.87 -7.49 -0.32
CA SER A 71 -10.56 -7.49 1.11
C SER A 71 -9.15 -7.97 1.43
N LYS A 72 -8.63 -8.93 0.67
CA LYS A 72 -7.27 -9.45 0.85
C LYS A 72 -6.22 -8.41 0.45
N GLN A 73 -6.34 -7.82 -0.74
CA GLN A 73 -5.43 -6.78 -1.24
C GLN A 73 -5.39 -5.59 -0.28
N ALA A 74 -6.56 -5.11 0.16
CA ALA A 74 -6.66 -3.99 1.09
C ALA A 74 -5.98 -4.25 2.43
N VAL A 75 -6.20 -5.43 3.04
CA VAL A 75 -5.55 -5.80 4.31
C VAL A 75 -4.04 -5.89 4.14
N GLN A 76 -3.56 -6.52 3.06
CA GLN A 76 -2.13 -6.65 2.77
C GLN A 76 -1.46 -5.29 2.58
N CYS A 77 -2.05 -4.43 1.76
CA CYS A 77 -1.55 -3.08 1.48
C CYS A 77 -1.49 -2.23 2.74
N ALA A 78 -2.60 -2.17 3.50
CA ALA A 78 -2.64 -1.42 4.75
C ALA A 78 -1.61 -1.93 5.76
N THR A 79 -1.43 -3.25 5.85
CA THR A 79 -0.45 -3.84 6.77
C THR A 79 0.98 -3.54 6.33
N CYS A 80 1.27 -3.58 5.03
CA CYS A 80 2.57 -3.25 4.46
C CYS A 80 2.97 -1.80 4.76
N LEU A 81 2.07 -0.85 4.47
CA LEU A 81 2.30 0.57 4.76
C LEU A 81 2.42 0.85 6.25
N LYS A 82 1.60 0.20 7.08
CA LYS A 82 1.67 0.34 8.54
C LYS A 82 2.97 -0.19 9.11
N GLU A 83 3.43 -1.34 8.65
CA GLU A 83 4.72 -1.91 9.10
C GLU A 83 5.88 -1.01 8.67
N TRP A 84 5.89 -0.57 7.41
CA TRP A 84 6.92 0.35 6.91
C TRP A 84 6.97 1.64 7.75
N CYS A 85 5.80 2.19 8.10
CA CYS A 85 5.71 3.34 9.00
C CYS A 85 6.25 3.07 10.41
N TYR A 86 6.18 1.84 10.91
CA TYR A 86 6.68 1.49 12.24
C TYR A 86 8.19 1.24 12.23
N THR A 87 8.72 0.71 11.13
CA THR A 87 10.16 0.40 11.01
C THR A 87 11.00 1.60 10.58
N THR A 88 10.41 2.58 9.88
CA THR A 88 11.17 3.62 9.16
C THR A 88 10.86 5.05 9.59
N LEU A 89 9.63 5.36 10.04
CA LEU A 89 9.23 6.72 10.47
C LEU A 89 9.31 6.87 11.99
#